data_AF-A0A814RE98-F1
#
_entry.id   AF-A0A814RE98-F1
#
_cell.length_a   1.000
_cell.length_b   1.000
_cell.length_c   1.000
_cell.angle_alpha   90.00
_cell.angle_beta   90.00
_cell.angle_gamma   90.00
#
_symmetry.space_group_name_H-M   'P 1'
#
loop_
_entity.id
_entity.type
_entity.pdbx_description
1 polymer ?
#
loop_
_entity_poly.entity_id
_entity_poly.type
_entity_poly.pdbx_seq_one_letter_code
_entity_poly.pdbx_strand_id
1 'polypeptide(L)'
;FYNNEQILSEEWVKQSATLGGSNLHGEYGYQFWLNTGKENDPSTRRLPDVPTDMFFASGFDGQAVFIIPSKKLVVVRLGLTKTPDEEYGANNFLKTIIDAIS
;
A
#
# COMPACT_ATOMS: atom_id res chain seq x y z
N PHE A 1 16.17 9.98 4.59
CA PHE A 1 16.88 11.26 4.39
C PHE A 1 16.44 11.87 3.07
N TYR A 2 16.26 13.19 3.02
CA TYR A 2 16.06 13.96 1.80
C TYR A 2 17.09 15.08 1.81
N ASN A 3 17.88 15.21 0.73
CA ASN A 3 19.00 16.16 0.65
C ASN A 3 19.93 16.13 1.89
N ASN A 4 20.31 14.93 2.31
CA ASN A 4 21.14 14.66 3.51
C ASN A 4 20.53 15.07 4.85
N GLU A 5 19.25 15.45 4.89
CA GLU A 5 18.52 15.77 6.11
C GLU A 5 17.55 14.66 6.51
N GLN A 6 17.51 14.32 7.79
CA GLN A 6 16.55 13.37 8.34
C GLN A 6 15.21 14.08 8.61
N ILE A 7 14.27 13.95 7.68
CA ILE A 7 12.94 14.56 7.82
C ILE A 7 12.05 13.78 8.81
N LEU A 8 12.22 12.46 8.89
CA LEU A 8 11.46 11.57 9.77
C LEU A 8 12.41 10.63 10.51
N SER A 9 12.09 10.31 11.77
CA SER A 9 12.88 9.33 12.53
C SER A 9 12.76 7.94 11.91
N GLU A 10 13.82 7.13 12.02
CA GLU A 10 13.78 5.74 11.53
C GLU A 10 12.65 4.95 12.19
N GLU A 11 12.43 5.20 13.49
CA GLU A 11 11.34 4.58 14.24
C GLU A 11 9.97 4.97 13.70
N TRP A 12 9.75 6.24 13.35
CA TRP A 12 8.48 6.67 12.76
C TRP A 12 8.25 5.99 11.40
N VAL A 13 9.29 5.90 10.57
CA VAL A 13 9.20 5.23 9.25
C VAL A 13 8.90 3.74 9.41
N LYS A 14 9.51 3.08 10.39
CA LYS A 14 9.22 1.69 10.71
C LYS A 14 7.76 1.53 11.17
N GLN A 15 7.31 2.39 12.08
CA GLN A 15 5.95 2.32 12.62
C GLN A 15 4.88 2.57 11.54
N SER A 16 5.14 3.46 10.58
CA SER A 16 4.17 3.81 9.53
C SER A 16 3.85 2.67 8.56
N ALA A 17 4.73 1.67 8.47
CA ALA A 17 4.54 0.47 7.65
C ALA A 17 4.13 -0.77 8.47
N THR A 18 3.87 -0.63 9.76
CA THR A 18 3.52 -1.76 10.65
C THR A 18 2.06 -1.73 11.08
N LEU A 19 1.51 -2.91 11.37
CA LEU A 19 0.18 -3.07 11.94
C LEU A 19 0.05 -2.26 13.24
N GLY A 20 -1.02 -1.47 13.36
CA GLY A 20 -1.41 -0.92 14.66
C GLY A 20 -1.89 -2.05 15.57
N GLY A 21 -1.49 -2.03 16.85
CA GLY A 21 -1.70 -3.12 17.82
C GLY A 21 -3.15 -3.51 18.15
N SER A 22 -4.15 -2.95 17.46
CA SER A 22 -5.58 -3.25 17.62
C SER A 22 -6.31 -3.56 16.29
N ASN A 23 -5.61 -3.72 15.17
CA ASN A 23 -6.26 -3.96 13.89
C ASN A 23 -6.62 -5.44 13.66
N LEU A 24 -7.87 -5.80 13.97
CA LEU A 24 -8.44 -7.15 13.80
C LEU A 24 -8.39 -7.71 12.36
N HIS A 25 -8.22 -6.84 11.36
CA HIS A 25 -8.21 -7.22 9.94
C HIS A 25 -6.82 -7.14 9.31
N GLY A 26 -5.86 -6.50 9.99
CA GLY A 26 -4.51 -6.32 9.47
C GLY A 26 -4.42 -5.39 8.24
N GLU A 27 -5.36 -4.45 8.10
CA GLU A 27 -5.54 -3.66 6.87
C GLU A 27 -5.20 -2.17 7.02
N TYR A 28 -4.83 -1.72 8.22
CA TYR A 28 -4.65 -0.29 8.51
C TYR A 28 -3.72 -0.03 9.72
N GLY A 29 -2.86 0.97 9.61
CA GLY A 29 -1.96 1.42 10.67
C GLY A 29 -1.33 2.76 10.32
N TYR A 30 -1.14 3.65 11.32
CA TYR A 30 -0.43 4.92 11.15
C TYR A 30 -0.85 5.77 9.91
N GLN A 31 -2.16 5.85 9.66
CA GLN A 31 -2.77 6.56 8.51
C GLN A 31 -2.55 5.91 7.13
N PHE A 32 -1.99 4.71 7.07
CA PHE A 32 -1.86 3.91 5.86
C PHE A 32 -2.77 2.70 5.87
N TRP A 33 -3.26 2.34 4.69
CA TRP A 33 -3.78 1.01 4.43
C TRP A 33 -2.64 0.02 4.28
N LEU A 34 -2.84 -1.22 4.73
CA LEU A 34 -1.84 -2.28 4.76
C LEU A 34 -2.35 -3.48 3.95
N ASN A 35 -1.45 -4.19 3.28
CA ASN A 35 -1.78 -5.40 2.51
C ASN A 35 -1.40 -6.70 3.24
N THR A 36 -1.32 -6.68 4.58
CA THR A 36 -0.86 -7.84 5.34
C THR A 36 -1.90 -8.94 5.43
N GLY A 37 -3.19 -8.58 5.46
CA GLY A 37 -4.29 -9.50 5.73
C GLY A 37 -4.37 -9.90 7.21
N LYS A 38 -5.33 -10.76 7.56
CA LYS A 38 -5.45 -11.32 8.91
C LYS A 38 -4.24 -12.19 9.24
N GLU A 39 -3.87 -12.17 10.52
CA GLU A 39 -2.82 -13.03 11.04
C GLU A 39 -3.12 -14.50 10.69
N ASN A 40 -2.11 -15.18 10.11
CA ASN A 40 -2.20 -16.57 9.67
C ASN A 40 -3.20 -16.87 8.53
N ASP A 41 -3.77 -15.85 7.87
CA ASP A 41 -4.65 -16.03 6.71
C ASP A 41 -4.34 -15.04 5.57
N PRO A 42 -3.32 -15.32 4.73
CA PRO A 42 -2.93 -14.46 3.62
C PRO A 42 -3.96 -14.39 2.49
N SER A 43 -5.02 -15.22 2.51
CA SER A 43 -6.12 -15.17 1.54
C SER A 43 -7.04 -13.97 1.76
N THR A 44 -6.99 -13.37 2.95
CA THR A 44 -7.78 -12.20 3.33
C THR A 44 -7.19 -10.86 2.87
N ARG A 45 -6.07 -10.89 2.14
CA ARG A 45 -5.43 -9.66 1.64
C ARG A 45 -6.30 -8.96 0.62
N ARG A 46 -6.40 -7.64 0.74
CA ARG A 46 -7.14 -6.78 -0.21
C ARG A 46 -6.59 -6.89 -1.64
N LEU A 47 -5.27 -6.96 -1.80
CA LEU A 47 -4.60 -7.08 -3.10
C LEU A 47 -3.74 -8.36 -3.10
N PRO A 48 -4.33 -9.53 -3.40
CA PRO A 48 -3.66 -10.83 -3.21
C PRO A 48 -2.45 -11.05 -4.12
N ASP A 49 -2.41 -10.43 -5.31
CA ASP A 49 -1.31 -10.60 -6.27
C ASP A 49 -0.16 -9.60 -6.05
N VAL A 50 -0.23 -8.81 -4.98
CA VAL A 50 0.75 -7.77 -4.63
C VAL A 50 1.50 -8.17 -3.34
N PRO A 51 2.77 -7.78 -3.15
CA PRO A 51 3.54 -8.11 -1.95
C PRO A 51 2.84 -7.74 -0.64
N THR A 52 3.08 -8.54 0.40
CA THR A 52 2.50 -8.39 1.74
C THR A 52 3.00 -7.15 2.48
N ASP A 53 4.20 -6.69 2.14
CA ASP A 53 4.82 -5.49 2.72
C ASP A 53 4.36 -4.20 2.04
N MET A 54 3.42 -4.28 1.09
CA MET A 54 2.81 -3.09 0.52
C MET A 54 1.92 -2.38 1.55
N PHE A 55 2.09 -1.07 1.61
CA PHE A 55 1.18 -0.15 2.28
C PHE A 55 0.87 1.04 1.37
N PHE A 56 -0.28 1.69 1.59
CA PHE A 56 -0.74 2.73 0.66
C PHE A 56 -1.64 3.77 1.31
N ALA A 57 -1.61 4.98 0.74
CA ALA A 57 -2.58 6.02 1.01
C ALA A 57 -3.64 6.01 -0.09
N SER A 58 -4.92 6.01 0.29
CA SER A 58 -6.06 6.06 -0.63
C SER A 58 -6.82 7.36 -0.42
N GLY A 59 -7.06 8.09 -1.50
CA GLY A 59 -7.85 9.32 -1.52
C GLY A 59 -9.17 9.15 -2.27
N PHE A 60 -10.01 10.18 -2.18
CA PHE A 60 -11.29 10.25 -2.87
C PHE A 60 -11.15 10.11 -4.40
N ASP A 61 -12.14 9.51 -5.06
CA ASP A 61 -12.17 9.24 -6.52
C ASP A 61 -11.01 8.39 -7.08
N GLY A 62 -10.44 7.53 -6.22
CA GLY A 62 -9.52 6.46 -6.63
C GLY A 62 -8.07 6.88 -6.77
N GLN A 63 -7.68 8.06 -6.28
CA GLN A 63 -6.27 8.44 -6.22
C GLN A 63 -5.54 7.69 -5.11
N ALA A 64 -4.33 7.21 -5.38
CA ALA A 64 -3.59 6.38 -4.44
C ALA A 64 -2.07 6.50 -4.61
N VAL A 65 -1.37 6.37 -3.49
CA VAL A 65 0.09 6.22 -3.43
C VAL A 65 0.39 4.86 -2.81
N PHE A 66 0.92 3.94 -3.61
CA PHE A 66 1.31 2.60 -3.19
C PHE A 66 2.82 2.54 -2.97
N ILE A 67 3.25 1.99 -1.85
CA ILE A 67 4.67 1.86 -1.47
C ILE A 67 4.96 0.38 -1.27
N ILE A 68 5.96 -0.14 -1.98
CA ILE A 68 6.35 -1.57 -1.99
C ILE A 68 7.85 -1.67 -1.66
N PRO A 69 8.23 -1.74 -0.38
CA PRO A 69 9.63 -1.75 0.05
C PRO A 69 10.46 -2.88 -0.56
N SER A 70 9.94 -4.11 -0.58
CA SER A 70 10.57 -5.31 -1.13
C SER A 70 10.95 -5.18 -2.61
N LYS A 71 10.25 -4.31 -3.34
CA LYS A 71 10.49 -4.00 -4.76
C LYS A 71 11.20 -2.66 -4.98
N LYS A 72 11.51 -1.91 -3.92
CA LYS A 72 12.03 -0.53 -3.99
C LYS A 72 11.17 0.34 -4.92
N LEU A 73 9.86 0.18 -4.86
CA LEU A 73 8.90 0.76 -5.79
C LEU A 73 7.89 1.65 -5.07
N VAL A 74 7.60 2.79 -5.69
CA VAL A 74 6.45 3.64 -5.35
C VAL A 74 5.62 3.83 -6.62
N VAL A 75 4.32 3.57 -6.56
CA VAL A 75 3.37 3.78 -7.65
C VAL A 75 2.38 4.86 -7.23
N VAL A 76 2.29 5.94 -8.03
CA VAL A 76 1.33 7.02 -7.81
C VAL A 76 0.29 6.96 -8.93
N ARG A 77 -0.97 6.74 -8.55
CA ARG A 77 -2.11 6.85 -9.46
C ARG A 77 -2.92 8.06 -9.07
N LEU A 78 -2.95 9.06 -9.93
CA LEU A 78 -3.89 10.17 -9.87
C LEU A 78 -4.95 9.93 -10.94
N GLY A 79 -6.21 9.94 -10.56
CA GLY A 79 -7.29 9.77 -11.51
C GLY A 79 -8.64 10.04 -10.87
N LEU A 80 -9.66 10.02 -11.72
CA LEU A 80 -11.03 10.34 -11.39
C LEU A 80 -11.88 9.11 -11.70
N THR A 81 -12.17 8.32 -10.67
CA THR A 81 -13.07 7.17 -10.74
C THR A 81 -14.37 7.58 -10.04
N LYS A 82 -15.42 7.88 -10.82
CA LYS A 82 -16.70 8.40 -10.32
C LYS A 82 -17.72 7.30 -10.04
N THR A 83 -17.56 6.12 -10.63
CA THR A 83 -18.45 4.97 -10.42
C THR A 83 -17.64 3.70 -10.12
N PRO A 84 -18.25 2.69 -9.46
CA PRO A 84 -17.61 1.38 -9.27
C PRO A 84 -17.19 0.72 -10.59
N ASP A 85 -17.96 0.91 -11.67
CA ASP A 85 -17.65 0.37 -13.00
C ASP A 85 -16.42 1.03 -13.64
N GLU A 86 -16.04 2.24 -13.17
CA GLU A 86 -14.83 2.96 -13.55
C GLU A 86 -13.62 2.60 -12.66
N GLU A 87 -13.78 1.65 -11.72
CA GLU A 87 -12.68 1.20 -10.87
C GLU A 87 -11.63 0.50 -11.72
N TYR A 88 -10.42 1.05 -11.74
CA TYR A 88 -9.33 0.61 -12.62
C TYR A 88 -8.72 -0.76 -12.26
N GLY A 89 -9.26 -1.45 -11.24
CA GLY A 89 -8.78 -2.75 -10.80
C GLY A 89 -7.35 -2.69 -10.23
N ALA A 90 -7.18 -2.11 -9.04
CA ALA A 90 -5.87 -1.86 -8.43
C ALA A 90 -4.97 -3.10 -8.34
N ASN A 91 -5.52 -4.28 -8.05
CA ASN A 91 -4.75 -5.53 -7.96
C ASN A 91 -4.07 -5.88 -9.29
N ASN A 92 -4.83 -5.93 -10.40
CA ASN A 92 -4.28 -6.27 -11.70
C ASN A 92 -3.36 -5.15 -12.24
N PHE A 93 -3.70 -3.88 -11.99
CA PHE A 93 -2.88 -2.74 -12.34
C PHE A 93 -1.48 -2.83 -11.70
N LEU A 94 -1.42 -3.04 -10.38
CA LEU A 94 -0.16 -3.15 -9.66
C LEU A 94 0.61 -4.42 -10.05
N LYS A 95 -0.07 -5.56 -10.17
CA LYS A 95 0.55 -6.81 -10.63
C LYS A 95 1.28 -6.61 -11.96
N THR A 96 0.61 -5.99 -12.94
CA THR A 96 1.19 -5.74 -14.26
C THR A 96 2.43 -4.85 -14.21
N ILE A 97 2.41 -3.80 -13.37
CA ILE A 97 3.59 -2.93 -13.17
C ILE A 97 4.74 -3.71 -12.53
N ILE A 98 4.47 -4.49 -11.48
CA ILE A 98 5.48 -5.26 -10.77
C ILE A 98 6.12 -6.31 -11.68
N ASP A 99 5.31 -6.99 -12.50
CA ASP A 99 5.78 -7.99 -13.47
C ASP A 99 6.67 -7.34 -14.55
N ALA A 100 6.40 -6.10 -14.96
CA ALA A 100 7.15 -5.41 -16.00
C ALA A 100 8.54 -4.91 -15.58
N ILE A 101 8.80 -4.81 -14.27
CA ILE A 101 10.05 -4.27 -13.72
C ILE A 101 10.86 -5.31 -12.92
N SER A 102 10.33 -6.53 -12.76
CA SER A 102 11.01 -7.63 -12.08
C SER A 102 11.95 -8.36 -13.04
#